data_AF-A0AB39AKW5-F1
#
_entry.id   AF-A0AB39AKW5-F1
#
_cell.length_a   1.000
_cell.length_b   1.000
_cell.length_c   1.000
_cell.angle_alpha   90.00
_cell.angle_beta   90.00
_cell.angle_gamma   90.00
#
_symmetry.space_group_name_H-M   'P 1'
#
loop_
_entity.id
_entity.type
_entity.pdbx_description
1 polymer ?
#
loop_
_entity_poly.entity_id
_entity_poly.type
_entity_poly.pdbx_seq_one_letter_code
_entity_poly.pdbx_strand_id
1 'polypeptide(L)'
;MRQLNIWVKVKKPLLIGLYILVSLILCFAVLHITNGAAKKLFDTVLAVFPFFVTAASALTWALFNYIEGVLKDVSEIKGARKKIDNAINLLTDLKKEVISNAAFIILLLILDAVFNGLSSLYGEDSNLSQWLFLSVRGAIISLAIYAAYDQFQGFRTAQQFRLVINQGKNKKQ
;
A
#
# COMPACT_ATOMS: atom_id res chain seq x y z
N MET A 1 -3.72 -7.11 -26.18
CA MET A 1 -2.76 -6.68 -25.14
C MET A 1 -3.41 -5.55 -24.38
N ARG A 2 -3.97 -5.84 -23.20
CA ARG A 2 -4.62 -4.85 -22.34
C ARG A 2 -3.56 -3.80 -22.03
N GLN A 3 -3.76 -2.56 -22.48
CA GLN A 3 -2.91 -1.46 -22.07
C GLN A 3 -2.87 -1.51 -20.54
N LEU A 4 -1.67 -1.71 -19.99
CA LEU A 4 -1.40 -1.35 -18.62
C LEU A 4 -1.69 0.15 -18.57
N ASN A 5 -2.94 0.51 -18.25
CA ASN A 5 -3.30 1.83 -17.78
C ASN A 5 -2.52 1.99 -16.48
N ILE A 6 -1.24 2.34 -16.66
CA ILE A 6 -0.38 2.91 -15.65
C ILE A 6 -1.13 4.15 -15.23
N TRP A 7 -1.91 3.99 -14.17
CA TRP A 7 -2.65 4.99 -13.42
C TRP A 7 -1.90 6.34 -13.41
N VAL A 8 -2.19 7.17 -14.41
CA VAL A 8 -1.34 8.31 -14.77
C VAL A 8 -1.31 9.32 -13.63
N LYS A 9 -0.13 9.34 -12.99
CA LYS A 9 0.63 10.34 -12.20
C LYS A 9 0.01 11.68 -11.75
N VAL A 10 -1.10 12.16 -12.32
CA VAL A 10 -1.76 13.42 -11.93
C VAL A 10 -3.05 13.17 -11.15
N LYS A 11 -3.75 12.04 -11.42
CA LYS A 11 -4.99 11.69 -10.70
C LYS A 11 -4.76 10.93 -9.39
N LYS A 12 -3.64 10.20 -9.26
CA LYS A 12 -3.27 9.50 -8.00
C LYS A 12 -3.26 10.45 -6.79
N PRO A 13 -2.57 11.61 -6.78
CA PRO A 13 -2.53 12.47 -5.59
C PRO A 13 -3.89 13.09 -5.26
N LEU A 14 -4.68 13.49 -6.27
CA LEU A 14 -6.02 14.03 -6.04
C LEU A 14 -7.00 12.98 -5.51
N LEU A 15 -6.96 11.76 -6.05
CA LEU A 15 -7.79 10.65 -5.58
C LEU A 15 -7.38 10.19 -4.18
N ILE A 16 -6.08 10.14 -3.88
CA ILE A 16 -5.57 9.85 -2.53
C ILE A 16 -5.97 10.97 -1.57
N GLY A 17 -5.84 12.24 -1.96
CA GLY A 17 -6.29 13.38 -1.17
C GLY A 17 -7.78 13.34 -0.86
N LEU A 18 -8.61 13.03 -1.86
CA LEU A 18 -10.05 12.83 -1.67
C LEU A 18 -10.34 11.65 -0.75
N TYR A 19 -9.63 10.53 -0.92
CA TYR A 19 -9.77 9.35 -0.08
C TYR A 19 -9.43 9.64 1.39
N ILE A 20 -8.38 10.41 1.65
CA ILE A 20 -8.01 10.87 3.00
C ILE A 20 -9.11 11.73 3.58
N LEU A 21 -9.60 12.71 2.81
CA LEU A 21 -10.59 13.66 3.26
C LEU A 21 -11.93 12.96 3.59
N VAL A 22 -12.37 12.05 2.71
CA VAL A 22 -13.56 11.22 2.94
C VAL A 22 -13.37 10.30 4.14
N SER A 23 -12.20 9.64 4.27
CA SER A 23 -11.91 8.77 5.41
C SER A 23 -11.94 9.55 6.74
N LEU A 24 -11.34 10.74 6.77
CA LEU A 24 -11.32 11.60 7.95
C LEU A 24 -12.73 12.04 8.35
N ILE A 25 -13.53 12.51 7.39
CA ILE A 25 -14.93 12.90 7.64
C ILE A 25 -15.74 11.70 8.15
N LEU A 26 -15.59 10.54 7.53
CA LEU A 26 -16.32 9.33 7.96
C LEU A 26 -15.91 8.90 9.37
N CYS A 27 -14.61 8.85 9.67
CA CYS A 27 -14.15 8.50 11.00
C CYS A 27 -14.66 9.49 12.06
N PHE A 28 -14.64 10.79 11.75
CA PHE A 28 -15.14 11.83 12.64
C PHE A 28 -16.66 11.75 12.81
N ALA A 29 -17.40 11.55 11.72
CA ALA A 29 -18.86 11.41 11.74
C ALA A 29 -19.29 10.19 12.56
N VAL A 30 -18.59 9.06 12.43
CA VAL A 30 -18.86 7.86 13.24
C VAL A 30 -18.67 8.14 14.73
N LEU A 31 -17.58 8.81 15.11
CA LEU A 31 -17.33 9.19 16.51
C LEU A 31 -18.39 10.18 17.01
N HIS A 32 -18.77 11.15 16.19
CA HIS A 32 -19.75 12.17 16.55
C HIS A 32 -21.18 11.60 16.69
N ILE A 33 -21.65 10.80 15.72
CA ILE A 33 -23.00 10.20 15.74
C ILE A 33 -23.15 9.21 16.90
N THR A 34 -22.07 8.51 17.26
CA THR A 34 -22.08 7.53 18.36
C THR A 34 -21.76 8.14 19.72
N ASN A 35 -21.62 9.47 19.83
CA ASN A 35 -21.18 10.16 21.05
C ASN A 35 -19.92 9.52 21.66
N GLY A 36 -18.97 9.13 20.82
CA GLY A 36 -17.71 8.50 21.24
C GLY A 36 -17.79 7.01 21.57
N ALA A 37 -18.96 6.36 21.49
CA ALA A 37 -19.06 4.91 21.76
C ALA A 37 -18.23 4.07 20.78
N ALA A 38 -18.04 4.55 19.54
CA ALA A 38 -17.17 3.91 18.56
C ALA A 38 -15.67 3.97 18.93
N LYS A 39 -15.23 4.76 19.92
CA LYS A 39 -13.82 4.86 20.33
C LYS A 39 -13.18 3.50 20.56
N LYS A 40 -13.87 2.60 21.27
CA LYS A 40 -13.37 1.24 21.56
C LYS A 40 -13.09 0.42 20.29
N LEU A 41 -13.86 0.64 19.23
CA LEU A 41 -13.61 0.02 17.91
C LEU A 41 -12.30 0.56 17.32
N PHE A 42 -12.14 1.89 17.29
CA PHE A 42 -10.90 2.51 16.80
C PHE A 42 -9.68 2.03 17.59
N ASP A 43 -9.74 2.00 18.91
CA ASP A 43 -8.65 1.53 19.77
C ASP A 43 -8.28 0.07 19.45
N THR A 44 -9.27 -0.79 19.23
CA THR A 44 -9.05 -2.20 18.87
C THR A 44 -8.36 -2.34 17.51
N VAL A 45 -8.81 -1.59 16.51
CA VAL A 45 -8.22 -1.63 15.15
C VAL A 45 -6.82 -1.01 15.15
N LEU A 46 -6.61 0.08 15.91
CA LEU A 46 -5.31 0.73 16.09
C LEU A 46 -4.31 -0.17 16.80
N ALA A 47 -4.75 -0.96 17.78
CA ALA A 47 -3.90 -1.90 18.50
C ALA A 47 -3.28 -2.97 17.59
N VAL A 48 -3.99 -3.39 16.54
CA VAL A 48 -3.49 -4.39 15.58
C VAL A 48 -2.74 -3.78 14.40
N PHE A 49 -2.73 -2.46 14.25
CA PHE A 49 -2.11 -1.78 13.11
C PHE A 49 -0.61 -2.10 12.93
N PRO A 50 0.23 -2.14 13.99
CA PRO A 50 1.64 -2.53 13.84
C PRO A 50 1.82 -3.92 13.24
N PHE A 51 0.96 -4.88 13.62
CA PHE A 51 1.00 -6.23 13.06
C PHE A 51 0.72 -6.25 11.56
N PHE A 52 -0.27 -5.47 11.10
CA PHE A 52 -0.55 -5.31 9.67
C PHE A 52 0.64 -4.70 8.93
N VAL A 53 1.29 -3.68 9.50
CA VAL A 53 2.47 -3.06 8.90
C VAL A 53 3.63 -4.05 8.80
N THR A 54 3.86 -4.86 9.83
CA THR A 54 4.87 -5.93 9.80
C THR A 54 4.56 -6.96 8.72
N ALA A 55 3.32 -7.43 8.63
CA ALA A 55 2.90 -8.39 7.61
C ALA A 55 3.05 -7.82 6.18
N ALA A 56 2.65 -6.57 5.96
CA ALA A 56 2.80 -5.89 4.67
C ALA A 56 4.28 -5.68 4.31
N SER A 57 5.11 -5.34 5.28
CA SER A 57 6.56 -5.20 5.09
C SER A 57 7.22 -6.54 4.71
N ALA A 58 6.84 -7.64 5.37
CA ALA A 58 7.32 -8.97 5.03
C ALA A 58 6.87 -9.39 3.62
N LEU A 59 5.60 -9.12 3.27
CA LEU A 59 5.07 -9.38 1.93
C LEU A 59 5.82 -8.57 0.87
N THR A 60 6.16 -7.31 1.16
CA THR A 60 7.00 -6.46 0.30
C THR A 60 8.33 -7.13 -0.02
N TRP A 61 9.02 -7.63 1.00
CA TRP A 61 10.31 -8.29 0.83
C TRP A 61 10.19 -9.57 -0.01
N ALA A 62 9.16 -10.38 0.25
CA ALA A 62 8.89 -11.57 -0.57
C ALA A 62 8.63 -11.21 -2.04
N LEU A 63 7.84 -10.16 -2.27
CA LEU A 63 7.54 -9.58 -3.58
C LEU A 63 8.80 -9.10 -4.31
N PHE A 64 9.66 -8.36 -3.62
CA PHE A 64 10.90 -7.84 -4.17
C PHE A 64 11.80 -8.98 -4.64
N ASN A 65 12.02 -9.97 -3.78
CA ASN A 65 12.84 -11.15 -4.12
C ASN A 65 12.24 -11.94 -5.27
N TYR A 66 10.91 -12.05 -5.33
CA TYR A 66 10.21 -12.68 -6.44
C TYR A 66 10.46 -11.93 -7.76
N ILE A 67 10.32 -10.59 -7.77
CA ILE A 67 10.57 -9.76 -8.96
C ILE A 67 12.02 -9.86 -9.40
N GLU A 68 12.99 -9.88 -8.47
CA GLU A 68 14.41 -10.09 -8.81
C GLU A 68 14.66 -11.45 -9.45
N GLY A 69 14.04 -12.51 -8.93
CA GLY A 69 14.10 -13.84 -9.54
C GLY A 69 13.57 -13.82 -10.98
N VAL A 70 12.43 -13.17 -11.22
CA VAL A 70 11.85 -13.05 -12.56
C VAL A 70 12.73 -12.19 -13.48
N LEU A 71 13.30 -11.09 -12.99
CA LEU A 71 14.23 -10.26 -13.77
C LEU A 71 15.45 -11.06 -14.24
N LYS A 72 16.00 -11.91 -13.37
CA LYS A 72 17.09 -12.83 -13.72
C LYS A 72 16.63 -13.86 -14.77
N ASP A 73 15.47 -14.48 -14.57
CA ASP A 73 14.93 -15.47 -15.51
C ASP A 73 14.69 -14.89 -16.92
N VAL A 74 14.38 -13.58 -17.01
CA VAL A 74 14.14 -12.84 -18.26
C VAL A 74 15.43 -12.46 -18.96
N SER A 75 16.43 -12.00 -18.21
CA SER A 75 17.71 -11.56 -18.79
C SER A 75 18.48 -12.71 -19.45
N GLU A 76 18.24 -13.94 -19.02
CA GLU A 76 18.83 -15.16 -19.60
C GLU A 76 18.17 -15.59 -20.93
N ILE A 77 17.04 -15.00 -21.31
CA ILE A 77 16.32 -15.38 -22.55
C ILE A 77 17.07 -14.85 -23.78
N LYS A 78 17.54 -15.77 -24.63
CA LYS A 78 18.12 -15.43 -25.94
C LYS A 78 17.02 -15.20 -26.98
N GLY A 79 17.01 -14.05 -27.66
CA GLY A 79 16.06 -13.77 -28.74
C GLY A 79 15.61 -12.30 -28.83
N ALA A 80 14.28 -12.09 -28.93
CA ALA A 80 13.63 -10.81 -29.25
C ALA A 80 13.95 -9.67 -28.25
N ARG A 81 15.14 -9.06 -28.42
CA ARG A 81 15.78 -8.09 -27.53
C ARG A 81 14.83 -6.97 -27.11
N LYS A 82 14.12 -6.36 -28.07
CA LYS A 82 13.16 -5.28 -27.79
C LYS A 82 11.99 -5.66 -26.86
N LYS A 83 11.49 -6.90 -26.93
CA LYS A 83 10.42 -7.38 -26.03
C LYS A 83 10.96 -7.69 -24.63
N ILE A 84 12.19 -8.19 -24.57
CA ILE A 84 12.90 -8.50 -23.33
C ILE A 84 13.25 -7.20 -22.60
N ASP A 85 13.81 -6.21 -23.30
CA ASP A 85 14.14 -4.90 -22.74
C ASP A 85 12.90 -4.20 -22.18
N ASN A 86 11.77 -4.27 -22.90
CA ASN A 86 10.49 -3.76 -22.41
C ASN A 86 10.01 -4.50 -21.14
N ALA A 87 10.15 -5.83 -21.07
CA ALA A 87 9.78 -6.59 -19.89
C ALA A 87 10.68 -6.27 -18.69
N ILE A 88 11.99 -6.12 -18.91
CA ILE A 88 12.95 -5.71 -17.87
C ILE A 88 12.60 -4.33 -17.33
N ASN A 89 12.28 -3.38 -18.20
CA ASN A 89 11.88 -2.03 -17.79
C ASN A 89 10.60 -2.06 -16.95
N LEU A 90 9.56 -2.79 -17.39
CA LEU A 90 8.30 -2.92 -16.63
C LEU A 90 8.48 -3.60 -15.27
N LEU A 91 9.30 -4.65 -15.21
CA LEU A 91 9.63 -5.33 -13.95
C LEU A 91 10.47 -4.44 -13.02
N THR A 92 11.36 -3.62 -13.56
CA THR A 92 12.17 -2.66 -12.81
C THR A 92 11.31 -1.53 -12.24
N ASP A 93 10.34 -1.04 -13.01
CA ASP A 93 9.38 -0.05 -12.53
C ASP A 93 8.48 -0.62 -11.43
N LEU A 94 8.02 -1.86 -11.59
CA LEU A 94 7.26 -2.58 -10.56
C LEU A 94 8.08 -2.76 -9.28
N LYS A 95 9.37 -3.09 -9.40
CA LYS A 95 10.30 -3.19 -8.27
C LYS A 95 10.38 -1.86 -7.51
N LYS A 96 10.55 -0.73 -8.22
CA LYS A 96 10.59 0.61 -7.62
C LYS A 96 9.27 0.96 -6.92
N GLU A 97 8.12 0.60 -7.52
CA GLU A 97 6.79 0.80 -6.92
C GLU A 97 6.66 0.01 -5.61
N VAL A 98 7.08 -1.25 -5.59
CA VAL A 98 7.07 -2.08 -4.37
C VAL A 98 7.92 -1.46 -3.24
N ILE A 99 9.13 -0.97 -3.54
CA ILE A 99 9.99 -0.30 -2.55
C ILE A 99 9.32 0.99 -2.04
N SER A 100 8.76 1.79 -2.96
CA SER A 100 8.08 3.03 -2.60
C SER A 100 6.87 2.79 -1.71
N ASN A 101 6.09 1.74 -1.99
CA ASN A 101 4.93 1.36 -1.17
C ASN A 101 5.38 0.90 0.23
N ALA A 102 6.50 0.17 0.34
CA ALA A 102 7.06 -0.23 1.64
C ALA A 102 7.45 0.99 2.49
N ALA A 103 8.19 1.93 1.89
CA ALA A 103 8.58 3.17 2.56
C ALA A 103 7.35 3.98 3.00
N PHE A 104 6.30 4.00 2.17
CA PHE A 104 5.04 4.66 2.49
C PHE A 104 4.31 4.02 3.68
N ILE A 105 4.22 2.70 3.75
CA ILE A 105 3.60 1.99 4.88
C ILE A 105 4.38 2.26 6.19
N ILE A 106 5.72 2.27 6.13
CA ILE A 106 6.55 2.61 7.29
C ILE A 106 6.30 4.07 7.73
N LEU A 107 6.20 5.00 6.78
CA LEU A 107 5.87 6.39 7.08
C LEU A 107 4.49 6.51 7.76
N LEU A 108 3.49 5.77 7.30
CA LEU A 108 2.16 5.73 7.94
C LEU A 108 2.23 5.23 9.38
N LEU A 109 3.05 4.22 9.67
CA LEU A 109 3.26 3.74 11.04
C LEU A 109 3.90 4.81 11.93
N ILE A 110 4.91 5.51 11.43
CA ILE A 110 5.56 6.61 12.15
C ILE A 110 4.55 7.73 12.44
N LEU A 111 3.74 8.10 11.44
CA LEU A 111 2.70 9.11 11.61
C LEU A 111 1.67 8.68 12.66
N ASP A 112 1.20 7.43 12.64
CA ASP A 112 0.29 6.92 13.67
C ASP A 112 0.90 7.04 15.07
N ALA A 113 2.16 6.65 15.23
CA ALA A 113 2.87 6.76 16.50
C ALA A 113 3.01 8.22 16.97
N VAL A 114 3.32 9.15 16.06
CA VAL A 114 3.37 10.59 16.36
C VAL A 114 2.00 11.11 16.79
N PHE A 115 0.93 10.78 16.07
CA PHE A 115 -0.42 11.21 16.42
C PHE A 115 -0.92 10.57 17.73
N ASN A 116 -0.55 9.33 18.01
CA ASN A 116 -0.81 8.70 19.29
C ASN A 116 -0.10 9.44 20.43
N GLY A 117 1.18 9.75 20.26
CA GLY A 117 1.96 10.55 21.21
C GLY A 117 1.36 11.93 21.44
N LEU A 118 1.02 12.64 20.36
CA LEU A 118 0.34 13.93 20.43
C LEU A 118 -1.01 13.83 21.16
N SER A 119 -1.80 12.79 20.90
CA SER A 119 -3.09 12.61 21.57
C SER A 119 -2.96 12.48 23.09
N SER A 120 -1.85 11.92 23.58
CA SER A 120 -1.59 11.77 25.02
C SER A 120 -1.23 13.09 25.71
N LEU A 121 -0.81 14.12 24.95
CA LEU A 121 -0.54 15.46 25.48
C LEU A 121 -1.81 16.28 25.72
N TYR A 122 -2.94 15.86 25.16
CA TYR A 122 -4.25 16.47 25.40
C TYR A 122 -4.98 15.61 26.44
N GLY A 123 -5.33 16.21 27.58
CA GLY A 123 -6.05 15.53 28.65
C GLY A 123 -7.38 14.92 28.21
N GLU A 124 -7.87 13.94 28.98
CA GLU A 124 -9.11 13.19 28.66
C GLU A 124 -10.37 14.06 28.54
N ASP A 125 -10.32 15.30 29.05
CA ASP A 125 -11.46 16.22 29.08
C ASP A 125 -11.79 16.88 27.73
N SER A 126 -10.89 16.84 26.73
CA SER A 126 -11.16 17.41 25.40
C SER A 126 -11.71 16.36 24.43
N ASN A 127 -13.02 16.10 24.52
CA ASN A 127 -13.73 15.16 23.66
C ASN A 127 -13.50 15.44 22.16
N LEU A 128 -13.51 16.71 21.75
CA LEU A 128 -13.39 17.08 20.34
C LEU A 128 -11.97 16.87 19.80
N SER A 129 -10.95 17.26 20.56
CA SER A 129 -9.54 17.04 20.17
C SER A 129 -9.23 15.55 20.06
N GLN A 130 -9.70 14.74 21.02
CA GLN A 130 -9.53 13.30 20.98
C GLN A 130 -10.18 12.67 19.76
N TRP A 131 -11.38 13.11 19.39
CA TRP A 131 -12.06 12.59 18.20
C TRP A 131 -11.34 12.97 16.91
N LEU A 132 -10.76 14.18 16.84
CA LEU A 132 -9.91 14.58 15.72
C LEU A 132 -8.68 13.67 15.59
N PHE A 133 -7.96 13.42 16.68
CA PHE A 133 -6.78 12.54 16.67
C PHE A 133 -7.15 11.11 16.26
N LEU A 134 -8.22 10.55 16.82
CA LEU A 134 -8.73 9.22 16.44
C LEU A 134 -9.15 9.16 14.97
N SER A 135 -9.73 10.23 14.43
CA SER A 135 -10.14 10.30 13.03
C SER A 135 -8.95 10.34 12.08
N VAL A 136 -7.91 11.11 12.42
CA VAL A 136 -6.66 11.13 11.64
C VAL A 136 -6.00 9.76 11.66
N ARG A 137 -5.90 9.12 12.84
CA ARG A 137 -5.34 7.77 12.98
C ARG A 137 -6.16 6.71 12.23
N GLY A 138 -7.48 6.81 12.24
CA GLY A 138 -8.37 5.99 11.43
C GLY A 138 -8.13 6.17 9.92
N ALA A 139 -7.92 7.39 9.46
CA ALA A 139 -7.56 7.68 8.07
C ALA A 139 -6.19 7.10 7.69
N ILE A 140 -5.21 7.11 8.60
CA ILE A 140 -3.89 6.48 8.40
C ILE A 140 -4.02 4.97 8.19
N ILE A 141 -4.83 4.28 9.00
CA ILE A 141 -5.09 2.84 8.81
C ILE A 141 -5.78 2.59 7.46
N SER A 142 -6.80 3.39 7.14
CA SER A 142 -7.52 3.30 5.87
C SER A 142 -6.57 3.42 4.68
N LEU A 143 -5.61 4.34 4.73
CA LEU A 143 -4.55 4.48 3.73
C LEU A 143 -3.61 3.27 3.68
N ALA A 144 -3.26 2.70 4.83
CA ALA A 144 -2.38 1.52 4.88
C ALA A 144 -3.06 0.29 4.27
N ILE A 145 -4.38 0.12 4.48
CA ILE A 145 -5.17 -0.92 3.82
C ILE A 145 -5.17 -0.71 2.30
N TYR A 146 -5.37 0.53 1.85
CA TYR A 146 -5.31 0.87 0.44
C TYR A 146 -3.92 0.57 -0.16
N ALA A 147 -2.84 0.94 0.53
CA ALA A 147 -1.48 0.66 0.10
C ALA A 147 -1.19 -0.85 0.02
N ALA A 148 -1.67 -1.62 1.00
CA ALA A 148 -1.56 -3.08 0.97
C ALA A 148 -2.34 -3.68 -0.22
N TYR A 149 -3.52 -3.17 -0.53
CA TYR A 149 -4.29 -3.59 -1.70
C TYR A 149 -3.56 -3.30 -3.03
N ASP A 150 -3.00 -2.09 -3.18
CA ASP A 150 -2.21 -1.72 -4.35
C ASP A 150 -0.99 -2.65 -4.51
N GLN A 151 -0.34 -2.99 -3.40
CA GLN A 151 0.77 -3.94 -3.37
C GLN A 151 0.38 -5.35 -3.81
N PHE A 152 -0.81 -5.84 -3.43
CA PHE A 152 -1.35 -7.12 -3.94
C PHE A 152 -1.60 -7.09 -5.46
N GLN A 153 -2.05 -5.96 -6.01
CA GLN A 153 -2.21 -5.82 -7.47
C GLN A 153 -0.86 -5.84 -8.18
N GLY A 154 0.17 -5.22 -7.59
CA GLY A 154 1.55 -5.34 -8.04
C GLY A 154 2.02 -6.80 -8.09
N PHE A 155 1.71 -7.58 -7.04
CA PHE A 155 2.02 -9.02 -7.00
C PHE A 155 1.36 -9.80 -8.13
N ARG A 156 0.06 -9.59 -8.36
CA ARG A 156 -0.66 -10.27 -9.45
C ARG A 156 -0.04 -9.97 -10.81
N THR A 157 0.41 -8.73 -11.01
CA THR A 157 1.08 -8.31 -12.24
C THR A 157 2.42 -9.05 -12.40
N ALA A 158 3.25 -9.11 -11.36
CA ALA A 158 4.51 -9.87 -11.38
C ALA A 158 4.29 -11.37 -11.71
N GLN A 159 3.26 -11.99 -11.12
CA GLN A 159 2.90 -13.38 -11.39
C GLN A 159 2.51 -13.61 -12.86
N GLN A 160 1.73 -12.70 -13.44
CA GLN A 160 1.36 -12.77 -14.85
C GLN A 160 2.58 -12.68 -15.77
N PHE A 161 3.54 -11.81 -15.46
CA PHE A 161 4.81 -11.75 -16.20
C PHE A 161 5.52 -13.11 -16.16
N ARG A 162 5.72 -13.71 -14.98
CA ARG A 162 6.39 -15.00 -14.85
C ARG A 162 5.69 -16.11 -15.63
N LEU A 163 4.37 -16.15 -15.62
CA LEU A 163 3.59 -17.12 -16.39
C LEU A 163 3.83 -16.97 -17.91
N VAL A 164 3.78 -15.74 -18.43
CA VAL A 164 4.03 -15.47 -19.85
C VAL A 164 5.47 -15.85 -20.24
N ILE A 165 6.43 -15.57 -19.36
CA ILE A 165 7.85 -15.92 -19.55
C ILE A 165 8.04 -17.44 -19.63
N ASN A 166 7.46 -18.19 -18.68
CA ASN A 166 7.54 -19.65 -18.65
C ASN A 166 6.86 -20.29 -19.88
N GLN A 167 5.71 -19.77 -20.30
CA GLN A 167 5.04 -20.21 -21.53
C GLN A 167 5.88 -19.92 -22.78
N GLY A 168 6.62 -18.80 -22.80
CA GLY A 168 7.56 -18.45 -23.86
C GLY A 168 8.81 -19.35 -23.90
N LYS A 169 9.28 -19.82 -22.75
CA LYS A 169 10.37 -20.82 -22.65
C LYS A 169 9.92 -22.19 -23.17
N ASN A 170 8.72 -22.66 -22.79
CA ASN A 170 8.20 -23.97 -23.20
C ASN A 170 7.83 -24.09 -24.69
N LYS A 171 7.49 -22.98 -25.38
CA LYS A 171 7.21 -22.98 -26.83
C LYS A 171 8.47 -23.02 -27.72
N LYS A 172 9.66 -22.89 -27.13
CA LYS A 172 10.95 -22.96 -27.85
C LYS A 172 11.64 -24.33 -27.71
N GLN A 173 11.04 -25.27 -26.97
CA GLN A 173 11.34 -26.70 -27.04
C GLN A 173 10.44 -27.34 -28.10
#